data_AF-A0A0A0EQK7-F1
#
_entry.id   AF-A0A0A0EQK7-F1
#
_cell.length_a   1.000
_cell.length_b   1.000
_cell.length_c   1.000
_cell.angle_alpha   90.00
_cell.angle_beta   90.00
_cell.angle_gamma   90.00
#
_symmetry.space_group_name_H-M   'P 1'
#
loop_
_entity.id
_entity.type
_entity.pdbx_description
1 polymer ?
#
loop_
_entity_poly.entity_id
_entity_poly.type
_entity_poly.pdbx_seq_one_letter_code
_entity_poly.pdbx_strand_id
1 'polypeptide(L)'
;MMRRGELAKARRMLRKLDCINDQSRSDEQLPKSERKGYAAFSQRRQPVWAEMDSLAADVWRREVGLERYSVVRIQREDAEYELQVLSFSFRDGLPWELRWMWELEGRVLRKDGTLGSKGATSIGFRHGNLYRRHLDGLWRELRWFDEGAG
;
A
#
# COMPACT_ATOMS: atom_id res chain seq x y z
N MET A 1 -5.97 -12.43 19.96
CA MET A 1 -4.58 -12.63 20.43
C MET A 1 -3.67 -12.51 19.21
N MET A 2 -2.84 -11.46 19.18
CA MET A 2 -2.12 -10.96 17.99
C MET A 2 -1.06 -11.96 17.49
N ARG A 3 -0.90 -12.14 16.17
CA ARG A 3 0.37 -12.66 15.61
C ARG A 3 1.18 -11.50 15.04
N ARG A 4 1.82 -10.74 15.95
CA ARG A 4 2.77 -9.63 15.67
C ARG A 4 3.82 -9.93 14.57
N GLY A 5 4.02 -11.20 14.21
CA GLY A 5 4.96 -11.65 13.19
C GLY A 5 4.61 -11.25 11.75
N GLU A 6 3.34 -11.24 11.33
CA GLU A 6 2.98 -11.00 9.92
C GLU A 6 3.12 -9.54 9.52
N LEU A 7 2.65 -8.59 10.36
CA LEU A 7 2.86 -7.16 10.15
C LEU A 7 4.36 -6.80 10.16
N ALA A 8 5.13 -7.38 11.08
CA ALA A 8 6.58 -7.18 11.12
C ALA A 8 7.28 -7.77 9.88
N LYS A 9 6.80 -8.91 9.38
CA LYS A 9 7.28 -9.51 8.13
C LYS A 9 6.99 -8.63 6.92
N ALA A 10 5.76 -8.13 6.79
CA ALA A 10 5.37 -7.16 5.76
C ALA A 10 6.31 -5.93 5.78
N ARG A 11 6.50 -5.32 6.96
CA ARG A 11 7.43 -4.17 7.12
C ARG A 11 8.86 -4.48 6.66
N ARG A 12 9.40 -5.66 7.01
CA ARG A 12 10.75 -6.05 6.57
C ARG A 12 10.85 -6.21 5.06
N MET A 13 9.85 -6.79 4.42
CA MET A 13 9.86 -6.97 2.96
C MET A 13 9.71 -5.64 2.21
N LEU A 14 8.87 -4.72 2.70
CA LEU A 14 8.77 -3.37 2.15
C LEU A 14 10.12 -2.63 2.19
N ARG A 15 10.82 -2.67 3.32
CA ARG A 15 12.19 -2.12 3.43
C ARG A 15 13.17 -2.79 2.48
N LYS A 16 13.05 -4.10 2.27
CA LYS A 16 13.88 -4.84 1.31
C LYS A 16 13.60 -4.40 -0.13
N LEU A 17 12.34 -4.17 -0.49
CA LEU A 17 11.95 -3.62 -1.79
C LEU A 17 12.51 -2.22 -2.00
N ASP A 18 12.39 -1.34 -1.00
CA ASP A 18 12.97 0.00 -1.04
C ASP A 18 14.49 -0.04 -1.27
N CYS A 19 15.20 -0.89 -0.53
CA CYS A 19 16.64 -1.04 -0.69
C CYS A 19 17.02 -1.54 -2.10
N ILE A 20 16.28 -2.51 -2.67
CA ILE A 20 16.53 -3.00 -4.03
C ILE A 20 16.30 -1.88 -5.05
N ASN A 21 15.24 -1.10 -4.88
CA ASN A 21 14.90 -0.01 -5.79
C ASN A 21 15.91 1.14 -5.71
N ASP A 22 16.35 1.52 -4.51
CA ASP A 22 17.39 2.53 -4.32
C ASP A 22 18.72 2.10 -4.95
N GLN A 23 19.11 0.82 -4.78
CA GLN A 23 20.29 0.27 -5.45
C GLN A 23 20.15 0.29 -6.98
N SER A 24 18.96 0.02 -7.51
CA SER A 24 18.69 0.11 -8.96
C SER A 24 18.88 1.54 -9.47
N ARG A 25 18.44 2.55 -8.71
CA ARG A 25 18.62 3.97 -9.06
C ARG A 25 20.09 4.38 -9.01
N SER A 26 20.83 3.90 -8.02
CA SER A 26 22.28 4.12 -7.96
C SER A 26 23.02 3.45 -9.13
N ASP A 27 22.58 2.26 -9.58
CA ASP A 27 23.14 1.59 -10.75
C ASP A 27 22.96 2.39 -12.04
N GLU A 28 21.82 3.07 -12.21
CA GLU A 28 21.57 3.92 -13.37
C GLU A 28 22.53 5.13 -13.46
N GLN A 29 23.13 5.54 -12.35
CA GLN A 29 24.11 6.61 -12.28
C GLN A 29 25.53 6.14 -12.66
N LEU A 30 25.80 4.83 -12.67
CA LEU A 30 27.10 4.28 -13.03
C LEU A 30 27.38 4.35 -14.54
N PRO A 31 28.66 4.32 -14.96
CA PRO A 31 29.04 4.11 -16.35
C PRO A 31 28.43 2.81 -16.90
N LYS A 32 28.02 2.78 -18.17
CA LYS A 32 27.34 1.61 -18.78
C LYS A 32 28.09 0.29 -18.61
N SER A 33 29.42 0.33 -18.60
CA SER A 33 30.30 -0.83 -18.40
C SER A 33 30.22 -1.45 -17.00
N GLU A 34 29.75 -0.70 -16.01
CA GLU A 34 29.70 -1.09 -14.60
C GLU A 34 28.27 -1.36 -14.11
N ARG A 35 27.27 -1.11 -14.96
CA ARG A 35 25.85 -1.34 -14.63
C ARG A 35 25.53 -2.81 -14.54
N LYS A 36 24.83 -3.19 -13.48
CA LYS A 36 24.18 -4.50 -13.34
C LYS A 36 22.94 -4.60 -14.23
N GLY A 37 22.28 -3.46 -14.48
CA GLY A 37 21.14 -3.35 -15.37
C GLY A 37 19.83 -3.88 -14.76
N TYR A 38 18.72 -3.49 -15.40
CA TYR A 38 17.35 -3.73 -14.91
C TYR A 38 17.05 -5.22 -14.63
N ALA A 39 17.56 -6.15 -15.45
CA ALA A 39 17.32 -7.58 -15.30
C ALA A 39 17.80 -8.13 -13.94
N ALA A 40 18.96 -7.68 -13.47
CA ALA A 40 19.53 -8.12 -12.18
C ALA A 40 18.69 -7.65 -10.99
N PHE A 41 18.16 -6.42 -11.03
CA PHE A 41 17.29 -5.91 -9.98
C PHE A 41 15.90 -6.54 -10.03
N SER A 42 15.37 -6.78 -11.23
CA SER A 42 14.09 -7.49 -11.41
C SER A 42 14.10 -8.89 -10.78
N GLN A 43 15.16 -9.68 -11.04
CA GLN A 43 15.33 -11.01 -10.44
C GLN A 43 15.36 -10.97 -8.90
N ARG A 44 15.98 -9.95 -8.31
CA ARG A 44 16.04 -9.78 -6.84
C ARG A 44 14.71 -9.31 -6.26
N ARG A 45 13.97 -8.50 -7.01
CA ARG A 45 12.72 -7.86 -6.61
C ARG A 45 11.54 -8.82 -6.66
N GLN A 46 11.43 -9.60 -7.73
CA GLN A 46 10.30 -10.49 -8.01
C GLN A 46 9.91 -11.44 -6.86
N PRO A 47 10.83 -12.16 -6.17
CA PRO A 47 10.43 -13.03 -5.07
C PRO A 47 9.87 -12.26 -3.86
N VAL A 48 10.46 -11.09 -3.54
CA VAL A 48 9.96 -10.24 -2.45
C VAL A 48 8.59 -9.66 -2.80
N TRP A 49 8.39 -9.35 -4.08
CA TRP A 49 7.12 -8.86 -4.60
C TRP A 49 6.00 -9.90 -4.49
N ALA A 50 6.24 -11.11 -4.97
CA ALA A 50 5.26 -12.19 -4.93
C ALA A 50 4.84 -12.53 -3.49
N GLU A 51 5.80 -12.50 -2.56
CA GLU A 51 5.52 -12.73 -1.15
C GLU A 51 4.71 -11.59 -0.52
N MET A 52 4.99 -10.34 -0.89
CA MET A 52 4.20 -9.17 -0.44
C MET A 52 2.77 -9.21 -0.95
N ASP A 53 2.56 -9.57 -2.21
CA ASP A 53 1.24 -9.63 -2.83
C ASP A 53 0.36 -10.69 -2.14
N SER A 54 0.94 -11.86 -1.85
CA SER A 54 0.26 -12.90 -1.06
C SER A 54 -0.08 -12.47 0.36
N LEU A 55 0.73 -11.61 0.97
CA LEU A 55 0.51 -11.15 2.35
C LEU A 55 -0.42 -9.94 2.44
N ALA A 56 -0.57 -9.15 1.37
CA ALA A 56 -1.34 -7.92 1.38
C ALA A 56 -2.79 -8.16 1.82
N ALA A 57 -3.52 -9.06 1.16
CA ALA A 57 -4.92 -9.30 1.53
C ALA A 57 -5.10 -9.76 2.98
N ASP A 58 -4.20 -10.63 3.47
CA ASP A 58 -4.31 -11.22 4.81
C ASP A 58 -3.88 -10.25 5.92
N VAL A 59 -2.77 -9.53 5.75
CA VAL A 59 -2.30 -8.54 6.73
C VAL A 59 -3.32 -7.42 6.89
N TRP A 60 -3.93 -6.95 5.80
CA TRP A 60 -4.88 -5.85 5.87
C TRP A 60 -6.19 -6.21 6.53
N ARG A 61 -6.73 -7.39 6.22
CA ARG A 61 -7.92 -7.89 6.89
C ARG A 61 -7.66 -8.15 8.38
N ARG A 62 -6.58 -8.85 8.72
CA ARG A 62 -6.36 -9.35 10.09
C ARG A 62 -5.72 -8.33 11.01
N GLU A 63 -4.69 -7.63 10.53
CA GLU A 63 -3.85 -6.77 11.36
C GLU A 63 -4.33 -5.32 11.31
N VAL A 64 -4.82 -4.84 10.16
CA VAL A 64 -5.36 -3.47 10.02
C VAL A 64 -6.86 -3.41 10.30
N GLY A 65 -7.58 -4.53 10.17
CA GLY A 65 -9.03 -4.59 10.38
C GLY A 65 -9.83 -4.00 9.21
N LEU A 66 -9.25 -4.02 8.01
CA LEU A 66 -9.86 -3.52 6.79
C LEU A 66 -10.51 -4.67 6.02
N GLU A 67 -11.83 -4.66 5.95
CA GLU A 67 -12.61 -5.69 5.26
C GLU A 67 -13.24 -5.14 3.98
N ARG A 68 -13.55 -6.05 3.04
CA ARG A 68 -14.35 -5.71 1.87
C ARG A 68 -15.67 -5.07 2.31
N TYR A 69 -16.08 -4.03 1.60
CA TYR A 69 -17.24 -3.19 1.87
C TYR A 69 -17.18 -2.32 3.12
N SER A 70 -16.05 -2.31 3.84
CA SER A 70 -15.80 -1.29 4.86
C SER A 70 -15.83 0.10 4.23
N VAL A 71 -16.38 1.07 4.95
CA VAL A 71 -16.26 2.48 4.57
C VAL A 71 -15.01 3.04 5.21
N VAL A 72 -14.12 3.57 4.38
CA VAL A 72 -12.87 4.16 4.85
C VAL A 72 -12.63 5.55 4.29
N ARG A 73 -11.86 6.30 5.06
CA ARG A 73 -11.29 7.58 4.67
C ARG A 73 -9.78 7.43 4.63
N ILE A 74 -9.18 7.83 3.52
CA ILE A 74 -7.73 7.93 3.35
C ILE A 74 -7.38 9.40 3.32
N GLN A 75 -6.49 9.81 4.22
CA GLN A 75 -5.89 11.14 4.22
C GLN A 75 -4.44 11.02 3.76
N ARG A 76 -4.15 11.55 2.57
CA ARG A 76 -2.80 11.78 2.06
C ARG A 76 -2.41 13.25 2.29
N GLU A 77 -1.14 13.58 2.08
CA GLU A 77 -0.68 14.98 2.15
C GLU A 77 -1.38 15.89 1.14
N ASP A 78 -1.75 15.35 -0.02
CA ASP A 78 -2.29 16.11 -1.15
C ASP A 78 -3.81 15.97 -1.34
N ALA A 79 -4.43 14.94 -0.77
CA ALA A 79 -5.84 14.65 -1.01
C ALA A 79 -6.48 13.79 0.09
N GLU A 80 -7.79 13.93 0.22
CA GLU A 80 -8.64 13.08 1.06
C GLU A 80 -9.64 12.31 0.18
N TYR A 81 -9.82 11.03 0.50
CA TYR A 81 -10.73 10.15 -0.22
C TYR A 81 -11.61 9.36 0.74
N GLU A 82 -12.92 9.36 0.50
CA GLU A 82 -13.88 8.48 1.18
C GLU A 82 -14.44 7.44 0.23
N LEU A 83 -14.36 6.18 0.61
CA LEU A 83 -14.72 5.07 -0.25
C LEU A 83 -15.25 3.86 0.52
N GLN A 84 -16.13 3.11 -0.15
CA GLN A 84 -16.40 1.74 0.20
C GLN A 84 -15.36 0.83 -0.44
N VAL A 85 -14.63 0.05 0.36
CA VAL A 85 -13.56 -0.83 -0.09
C VAL A 85 -14.10 -1.99 -0.92
N LEU A 86 -13.47 -2.28 -2.05
CA LEU A 86 -13.75 -3.47 -2.86
C LEU A 86 -12.58 -4.45 -2.83
N SER A 87 -11.36 -3.93 -2.98
CA SER A 87 -10.15 -4.73 -2.96
C SER A 87 -8.99 -3.90 -2.39
N PHE A 88 -7.97 -4.62 -1.96
CA PHE A 88 -6.74 -4.03 -1.48
C PHE A 88 -5.58 -4.85 -2.03
N SER A 89 -4.61 -4.18 -2.65
CA SER A 89 -3.52 -4.80 -3.39
C SER A 89 -2.21 -4.05 -3.16
N PHE A 90 -1.14 -4.68 -3.62
CA PHE A 90 0.20 -4.12 -3.63
C PHE A 90 0.64 -3.92 -5.08
N ARG A 91 1.06 -2.71 -5.44
CA ARG A 91 1.43 -2.39 -6.81
C ARG A 91 2.70 -1.57 -6.91
N ASP A 92 3.24 -1.53 -8.12
CA ASP A 92 4.27 -0.56 -8.44
C ASP A 92 3.67 0.84 -8.45
N GLY A 93 4.44 1.74 -7.84
CA GLY A 93 4.34 3.17 -8.02
C GLY A 93 4.60 3.56 -9.45
N LEU A 94 4.56 4.86 -9.68
CA LEU A 94 4.74 5.39 -11.01
C LEU A 94 6.17 5.06 -11.51
N PRO A 95 6.37 4.82 -12.83
CA PRO A 95 7.65 4.34 -13.36
C PRO A 95 8.86 5.20 -12.97
N TRP A 96 8.66 6.50 -12.75
CA TRP A 96 9.71 7.44 -12.35
C TRP A 96 10.04 7.42 -10.85
N GLU A 97 9.13 6.94 -10.01
CA GLU A 97 9.37 6.83 -8.57
C GLU A 97 10.08 5.54 -8.19
N LEU A 98 9.94 4.48 -9.00
CA LEU A 98 10.47 3.14 -8.73
C LEU A 98 10.21 2.71 -7.27
N ARG A 99 9.05 3.06 -6.73
CA ARG A 99 8.68 2.78 -5.34
C ARG A 99 7.41 1.97 -5.33
N TRP A 100 7.26 1.13 -4.32
CA TRP A 100 6.02 0.41 -4.13
C TRP A 100 4.92 1.34 -3.62
N MET A 101 3.67 0.98 -3.87
CA MET A 101 2.50 1.63 -3.29
C MET A 101 1.49 0.57 -2.85
N TRP A 102 0.74 0.90 -1.82
CA TRP A 102 -0.54 0.26 -1.57
C TRP A 102 -1.56 0.77 -2.58
N GLU A 103 -2.46 -0.10 -2.98
CA GLU A 103 -3.58 0.24 -3.84
C GLU A 103 -4.87 -0.19 -3.16
N LEU A 104 -5.78 0.77 -3.03
CA LEU A 104 -7.11 0.54 -2.52
C LEU A 104 -8.11 0.80 -3.63
N GLU A 105 -8.81 -0.26 -4.03
CA GLU A 105 -9.90 -0.17 -4.98
C GLU A 105 -11.21 -0.02 -4.22
N GLY A 106 -12.03 0.95 -4.63
CA GLY A 106 -13.29 1.21 -3.95
C GLY A 106 -14.27 2.02 -4.76
N ARG A 107 -15.47 2.18 -4.20
CA ARG A 107 -16.49 3.08 -4.74
C ARG A 107 -16.49 4.35 -3.91
N VAL A 108 -16.30 5.49 -4.58
CA VAL A 108 -16.34 6.81 -3.92
C VAL A 108 -17.70 7.03 -3.28
N LEU A 109 -17.71 7.51 -2.04
CA LEU A 109 -18.94 7.91 -1.36
C LEU A 109 -19.30 9.35 -1.71
N ARG A 110 -20.61 9.59 -1.87
CA ARG A 110 -21.17 10.92 -1.97
C ARG A 110 -21.31 11.54 -0.57
N LYS A 111 -21.50 12.86 -0.52
CA LYS A 111 -21.70 13.60 0.74
C LYS A 111 -22.89 13.13 1.56
N ASP A 112 -23.90 12.56 0.91
CA ASP A 112 -25.08 11.97 1.55
C ASP A 112 -24.86 10.52 2.05
N GLY A 113 -23.65 9.98 1.88
CA GLY A 113 -23.29 8.61 2.26
C GLY A 113 -23.69 7.54 1.24
N THR A 114 -24.30 7.91 0.11
CA THR A 114 -24.62 6.97 -0.96
C THR A 114 -23.41 6.67 -1.83
N LEU A 115 -23.44 5.53 -2.53
CA LEU A 115 -22.38 5.16 -3.47
C LEU A 115 -22.45 6.08 -4.70
N GLY A 116 -21.29 6.63 -5.08
CA GLY A 116 -21.14 7.36 -6.33
C GLY A 116 -21.53 6.50 -7.53
N SER A 117 -22.06 7.14 -8.57
CA SER A 117 -22.46 6.49 -9.83
C SER A 117 -21.26 6.24 -10.77
N LYS A 118 -20.09 6.79 -10.46
CA LYS A 118 -18.84 6.44 -11.16
C LYS A 118 -18.42 5.02 -10.77
N GLY A 119 -17.82 4.30 -11.72
CA GLY A 119 -17.26 2.96 -11.49
C GLY A 119 -16.20 2.93 -10.38
N ALA A 120 -15.70 1.74 -10.07
CA ALA A 120 -14.65 1.57 -9.08
C ALA A 120 -13.45 2.49 -9.39
N THR A 121 -12.93 3.15 -8.35
CA THR A 121 -11.71 3.94 -8.41
C THR A 121 -10.60 3.19 -7.69
N SER A 122 -9.39 3.29 -8.21
CA SER A 122 -8.17 2.84 -7.54
C SER A 122 -7.44 4.04 -6.95
N ILE A 123 -7.01 3.92 -5.71
CA ILE A 123 -6.23 4.93 -4.99
C ILE A 123 -4.91 4.32 -4.58
N GLY A 124 -3.84 4.80 -5.20
CA GLY A 124 -2.47 4.47 -4.82
C GLY A 124 -1.98 5.38 -3.68
N PHE A 125 -1.30 4.81 -2.69
CA PHE A 125 -0.63 5.58 -1.65
C PHE A 125 0.50 4.77 -1.02
N ARG A 126 1.56 5.46 -0.58
CA ARG A 126 2.64 4.86 0.21
C ARG A 126 2.52 5.25 1.69
N HIS A 127 2.17 6.51 1.93
CA HIS A 127 1.97 7.11 3.23
C HIS A 127 0.57 7.73 3.31
N GLY A 128 -0.03 7.70 4.49
CA GLY A 128 -1.29 8.37 4.78
C GLY A 128 -1.87 7.93 6.12
N ASN A 129 -3.00 8.52 6.48
CA ASN A 129 -3.81 8.09 7.62
C ASN A 129 -5.09 7.42 7.12
N LEU A 130 -5.39 6.24 7.66
CA LEU A 130 -6.60 5.49 7.32
C LEU A 130 -7.54 5.53 8.49
N TYR A 131 -8.81 5.75 8.18
CA TYR A 131 -9.87 5.71 9.16
C TYR A 131 -10.97 4.80 8.64
N ARG A 132 -11.56 4.01 9.53
CA ARG A 132 -12.75 3.21 9.24
C ARG A 132 -13.96 3.85 9.89
N ARG A 133 -15.05 3.95 9.12
CA ARG A 133 -16.35 4.36 9.64
C ARG A 133 -17.03 3.16 10.29
N HIS A 134 -17.49 3.35 11.51
CA HIS A 134 -18.26 2.37 12.26
C HIS A 134 -19.76 2.58 12.05
N LEU A 135 -20.57 1.58 12.47
CA LEU A 135 -22.03 1.64 12.36
C LEU A 135 -22.66 2.75 13.22
N ASP A 136 -21.97 3.18 14.27
CA ASP A 136 -22.31 4.35 15.09
C ASP A 136 -22.02 5.69 14.37
N GLY A 137 -21.50 5.63 13.14
CA GLY A 137 -21.14 6.79 12.33
C GLY A 137 -19.78 7.39 12.65
N LEU A 138 -19.09 6.92 13.68
CA LEU A 138 -17.80 7.45 14.11
C LEU A 138 -16.66 6.93 13.25
N TRP A 139 -15.66 7.80 13.06
CA TRP A 139 -14.41 7.46 12.41
C TRP A 139 -13.41 6.99 13.45
N ARG A 140 -12.80 5.83 13.22
CA ARG A 140 -11.70 5.32 14.03
C ARG A 140 -10.47 5.19 13.17
N GLU A 141 -9.37 5.78 13.62
CA GLU A 141 -8.08 5.61 12.99
C GLU A 141 -7.70 4.13 13.01
N LEU A 142 -7.38 3.61 11.83
CA LEU A 142 -6.77 2.31 11.67
C LEU A 142 -5.29 2.50 11.93
N ARG A 143 -4.72 1.76 12.88
CA ARG A 143 -3.27 1.73 13.03
C ARG A 143 -2.72 0.87 11.88
N TRP A 144 -2.29 1.53 10.82
CA TRP A 144 -1.70 0.90 9.65
C TRP A 144 -0.35 1.55 9.40
N PHE A 145 0.65 0.73 9.04
CA PHE A 145 1.98 1.06 8.50
C PHE A 145 2.66 2.40 8.81
N ASP A 146 2.34 3.07 9.91
CA ASP A 146 3.11 4.19 10.43
C ASP A 146 3.23 4.02 11.94
N GLU A 147 4.43 3.63 12.32
CA GLU A 147 5.09 4.22 13.46
C GLU A 147 6.57 4.16 13.08
N GLY A 148 7.11 5.33 12.74
CA GLY A 148 8.50 5.62 13.03
C GLY A 148 8.76 5.26 14.50
N ALA A 149 9.23 4.04 14.71
CA ALA A 149 10.01 3.65 15.86
C ALA A 149 11.34 3.20 15.28
N GLY A 150 12.36 4.00 15.54
CA GLY A 150 13.73 3.80 15.06
C GLY A 150 14.37 2.50 15.54
#